data_AF-A0A7S0F281-F1
#
_entry.id   AF-A0A7S0F281-F1
#
_cell.length_a   1.000
_cell.length_b   1.000
_cell.length_c   1.000
_cell.angle_alpha   90.00
_cell.angle_beta   90.00
_cell.angle_gamma   90.00
#
_symmetry.space_group_name_H-M   'P 1'
#
loop_
_entity.id
_entity.type
_entity.pdbx_description
1 polymer ?
#
loop_
_entity_poly.entity_id
_entity_poly.type
_entity_poly.pdbx_seq_one_letter_code
_entity_poly.pdbx_strand_id
1 'polypeptide(L)'
;EKVQNSFRALAQQRKADYEDFIFSMRQPGAWDLRTKLQRFVKTFNEGPRYSRDVSREIVQNFLNDMENLMLQHPIWMNRAAELQIRALDSLEQYVLTRVHKRIFAPDMMARQRDAEVRM
;
A
#
# COMPACT_ATOMS: atom_id res chain seq x y z
N GLU A 1 -24.58 13.33 14.05
CA GLU A 1 -25.04 13.14 12.65
C GLU A 1 -24.03 13.64 11.60
N LYS A 2 -23.66 14.93 11.56
CA LYS A 2 -22.67 15.48 10.60
C LYS A 2 -21.34 14.74 10.55
N VAL A 3 -20.77 14.40 11.71
CA VAL A 3 -19.49 13.67 11.84
C VAL A 3 -19.60 12.26 11.25
N GLN A 4 -20.68 11.55 11.52
CA GLN A 4 -20.88 10.19 11.00
C GLN A 4 -21.06 10.17 9.48
N ASN A 5 -21.74 11.20 8.93
CA ASN A 5 -21.88 11.38 7.49
C ASN A 5 -20.52 11.70 6.83
N SER A 6 -19.66 12.47 7.50
CA SER A 6 -18.29 12.74 7.04
C SER A 6 -17.44 11.46 6.97
N PHE A 7 -17.43 10.63 8.01
CA PHE A 7 -16.68 9.37 8.00
C PHE A 7 -17.14 8.42 6.89
N ARG A 8 -18.45 8.33 6.66
CA ARG A 8 -19.01 7.55 5.56
C ARG A 8 -18.57 8.07 4.19
N ALA A 9 -18.60 9.39 3.99
CA ALA A 9 -18.14 10.01 2.75
C ALA A 9 -16.66 9.74 2.47
N LEU A 10 -15.80 9.87 3.49
CA LEU A 10 -14.36 9.57 3.37
C LEU A 10 -14.10 8.09 3.06
N ALA A 11 -14.83 7.17 3.71
CA ALA A 11 -14.71 5.74 3.43
C ALA A 11 -15.12 5.41 1.99
N GLN A 12 -16.20 6.03 1.50
CA GLN A 12 -16.65 5.87 0.12
C GLN A 12 -15.63 6.43 -0.87
N GLN A 13 -15.04 7.59 -0.58
CA GLN A 13 -13.99 8.18 -1.40
C GLN A 13 -12.76 7.27 -1.49
N ARG A 14 -12.24 6.80 -0.35
CA ARG A 14 -11.08 5.88 -0.34
C ARG A 14 -11.36 4.58 -1.10
N LYS A 15 -12.59 4.06 -1.00
CA LYS A 15 -13.00 2.90 -1.78
C LYS A 15 -12.96 3.19 -3.28
N ALA A 16 -13.50 4.33 -3.72
CA ALA A 16 -13.49 4.74 -5.12
C ALA A 16 -12.06 4.96 -5.64
N ASP A 17 -11.19 5.61 -4.86
CA ASP A 17 -9.79 5.83 -5.22
C ASP A 17 -9.04 4.50 -5.39
N TYR A 18 -9.26 3.55 -4.47
CA TYR A 18 -8.68 2.22 -4.59
C TYR A 18 -9.21 1.43 -5.79
N GLU A 19 -10.51 1.54 -6.10
CA GLU A 19 -11.09 0.91 -7.29
C GLU A 19 -10.52 1.49 -8.59
N ASP A 20 -10.32 2.82 -8.67
CA ASP A 20 -9.65 3.48 -9.80
C ASP A 20 -8.19 3.05 -9.95
N PHE A 21 -7.46 2.94 -8.84
CA PHE A 21 -6.09 2.40 -8.84
C PHE A 21 -6.05 0.98 -9.41
N ILE A 22 -6.93 0.09 -8.95
CA ILE A 22 -7.00 -1.29 -9.45
C ILE A 22 -7.40 -1.33 -10.92
N PHE A 23 -8.35 -0.50 -11.34
CA PHE A 23 -8.74 -0.39 -12.75
C PHE A 23 -7.56 0.05 -13.62
N SER A 24 -6.83 1.08 -13.19
CA SER A 24 -5.63 1.60 -13.86
C SER A 24 -4.53 0.53 -13.95
N MET A 25 -4.30 -0.23 -12.88
CA MET A 25 -3.34 -1.33 -12.84
C MET A 25 -3.73 -2.53 -13.73
N ARG A 26 -5.00 -2.68 -14.11
CA ARG A 26 -5.46 -3.74 -15.03
C ARG A 26 -5.27 -3.39 -16.50
N GLN A 27 -5.02 -2.12 -16.82
CA GLN A 27 -4.78 -1.71 -18.20
C GLN A 27 -3.54 -2.44 -18.77
N PRO A 28 -3.53 -2.78 -20.07
CA PRO A 28 -2.37 -3.41 -20.71
C PRO A 28 -1.09 -2.58 -20.56
N GLY A 29 -1.22 -1.25 -20.62
CA GLY A 29 -0.10 -0.31 -20.48
C GLY A 29 0.55 -0.29 -19.10
N ALA A 30 -0.07 -0.84 -18.05
CA ALA A 30 0.47 -0.93 -16.69
C ALA A 30 1.05 -2.32 -16.35
N TRP A 31 1.28 -3.15 -17.37
CA TRP A 31 1.70 -4.55 -17.16
C TRP A 31 3.03 -4.67 -16.40
N ASP A 32 3.98 -3.79 -16.67
CA ASP A 32 5.28 -3.69 -16.00
C ASP A 32 5.13 -3.39 -14.51
N LEU A 33 4.35 -2.36 -14.16
CA LEU A 33 4.07 -1.98 -12.77
C LEU A 33 3.32 -3.10 -12.03
N ARG A 34 2.27 -3.65 -12.66
CA ARG A 34 1.49 -4.76 -12.09
C ARG A 34 2.36 -5.99 -11.83
N THR A 35 3.25 -6.33 -12.76
CA THR A 35 4.17 -7.47 -12.62
C THR A 35 5.19 -7.22 -11.51
N LYS A 36 5.75 -6.00 -11.42
CA LYS A 36 6.68 -5.60 -10.35
C LYS A 36 6.01 -5.70 -8.97
N LEU A 37 4.78 -5.22 -8.83
CA LEU A 37 3.98 -5.35 -7.61
C LEU A 37 3.72 -6.80 -7.20
N GLN A 38 3.23 -7.61 -8.14
CA GLN A 38 2.95 -9.02 -7.88
C GLN A 38 4.20 -9.79 -7.48
N ARG A 39 5.33 -9.55 -8.17
CA ARG A 39 6.61 -10.18 -7.87
C ARG A 39 7.11 -9.77 -6.49
N PHE A 40 7.02 -8.49 -6.13
CA PHE A 40 7.42 -8.03 -4.80
C PHE A 40 6.60 -8.71 -3.70
N VAL A 41 5.27 -8.66 -3.80
CA VAL A 41 4.37 -9.28 -2.80
C VAL A 41 4.66 -10.77 -2.65
N LYS A 42 4.83 -11.49 -3.78
CA LYS A 42 5.15 -12.91 -3.78
C LYS A 42 6.49 -13.17 -3.08
N THR A 43 7.55 -12.48 -3.52
CA THR A 43 8.91 -12.66 -2.99
C THR A 43 8.98 -12.33 -1.50
N PHE A 44 8.34 -11.26 -1.07
CA PHE A 44 8.30 -10.85 0.34
C PHE A 44 7.53 -11.87 1.20
N ASN A 45 6.41 -12.38 0.71
CA ASN A 45 5.57 -13.33 1.45
C ASN A 45 6.07 -14.78 1.40
N GLU A 46 6.89 -15.17 0.43
CA GLU A 46 7.47 -16.53 0.32
C GLU A 46 8.91 -16.58 0.82
N GLY A 47 9.59 -15.43 0.87
CA GLY A 47 10.98 -15.28 1.33
C GLY A 47 11.17 -15.48 2.84
N PRO A 48 12.42 -15.29 3.31
CA PRO A 48 12.76 -15.44 4.72
C PRO A 48 12.01 -14.42 5.59
N ARG A 49 11.83 -14.77 6.87
CA ARG A 49 11.29 -13.82 7.85
C ARG A 49 12.41 -12.89 8.29
N TYR A 50 12.27 -11.62 7.96
CA TYR A 50 13.18 -10.58 8.40
C TYR A 50 12.75 -10.02 9.76
N SER A 51 13.66 -9.33 10.44
CA SER A 51 13.31 -8.50 11.59
C SER A 51 12.36 -7.37 11.18
N ARG A 52 11.72 -6.72 12.15
CA ARG A 52 10.86 -5.56 11.91
C ARG A 52 11.57 -4.46 11.12
N ASP A 53 12.79 -4.11 11.53
CA ASP A 53 13.50 -2.95 10.97
C ASP A 53 13.96 -3.23 9.52
N VAL A 54 14.40 -4.45 9.24
CA VAL A 54 14.75 -4.90 7.88
C VAL A 54 13.49 -5.00 7.01
N SER A 55 12.39 -5.54 7.54
CA SER A 55 11.11 -5.58 6.81
C SER A 55 10.62 -4.18 6.44
N ARG A 56 10.74 -3.23 7.37
CA ARG A 56 10.39 -1.82 7.15
C ARG A 56 11.23 -1.23 6.03
N GLU A 57 12.54 -1.41 6.07
CA GLU A 57 13.46 -0.89 5.04
C GLU A 57 13.13 -1.45 3.65
N ILE A 58 12.91 -2.77 3.54
CA ILE A 58 12.55 -3.42 2.27
C ILE A 58 11.24 -2.84 1.71
N VAL A 59 10.20 -2.71 2.55
CA VAL A 59 8.89 -2.20 2.12
C VAL A 59 8.98 -0.72 1.75
N GLN A 60 9.68 0.10 2.54
CA GLN A 60 9.84 1.54 2.26
C GLN A 60 10.60 1.79 0.96
N ASN A 61 11.73 1.09 0.74
CA ASN A 61 12.48 1.22 -0.51
C ASN A 61 11.64 0.81 -1.72
N PHE A 62 10.85 -0.27 -1.59
CA PHE A 62 9.96 -0.69 -2.65
C PHE A 62 8.84 0.33 -2.97
N LEU A 63 8.22 0.93 -1.94
CA LEU A 63 7.20 1.95 -2.13
C LEU A 63 7.78 3.18 -2.82
N ASN A 64 8.91 3.70 -2.34
CA ASN A 64 9.59 4.85 -2.96
C ASN A 64 9.94 4.60 -4.44
N ASP A 65 10.45 3.41 -4.77
CA ASP A 65 10.74 3.03 -6.14
C ASP A 65 9.47 2.99 -7.00
N MET A 66 8.38 2.41 -6.48
CA MET A 66 7.11 2.30 -7.17
C MET A 66 6.42 3.65 -7.37
N GLU A 67 6.49 4.55 -6.39
CA GLU A 67 5.96 5.92 -6.48
C GLU A 67 6.65 6.68 -7.61
N ASN A 68 7.98 6.67 -7.65
CA ASN A 68 8.76 7.31 -8.71
C ASN A 68 8.40 6.75 -10.09
N LEU A 69 8.27 5.42 -10.21
CA LEU A 69 7.86 4.78 -11.45
C LEU A 69 6.45 5.18 -11.86
N MET A 70 5.50 5.20 -10.92
CA MET A 70 4.11 5.57 -11.18
C MET A 70 3.99 7.03 -11.63
N LEU A 71 4.68 7.98 -10.99
CA LEU A 71 4.60 9.40 -11.35
C LEU A 71 5.14 9.70 -12.75
N GLN A 72 6.09 8.90 -13.23
CA GLN A 72 6.65 9.01 -14.58
C GLN A 72 5.87 8.16 -15.62
N HIS A 73 4.92 7.33 -15.17
CA HIS A 73 4.23 6.38 -16.02
C HIS A 73 3.15 7.08 -16.87
N PRO A 74 2.99 6.76 -18.16
CA PRO A 74 2.01 7.43 -19.05
C PRO A 74 0.56 7.43 -18.55
N ILE A 75 0.17 6.44 -17.74
CA ILE A 75 -1.18 6.34 -17.15
C ILE A 75 -1.43 7.41 -16.07
N TRP A 76 -0.40 7.86 -15.36
CA TRP A 76 -0.52 8.77 -14.20
C TRP A 76 0.14 10.13 -14.41
N MET A 77 1.17 10.24 -15.24
CA MET A 77 1.95 11.47 -15.44
C MET A 77 1.09 12.69 -15.81
N ASN A 78 0.01 12.48 -16.56
CA ASN A 78 -0.89 13.57 -17.01
C ASN A 78 -2.13 13.77 -16.12
N ARG A 79 -2.23 13.07 -15.00
CA ARG A 79 -3.32 13.26 -14.03
C ARG A 79 -3.05 14.48 -13.14
N ALA A 80 -4.11 15.08 -12.62
CA ALA A 80 -4.00 16.12 -11.60
C ALA A 80 -3.21 15.60 -10.37
N ALA A 81 -2.44 16.47 -9.71
CA ALA A 81 -1.56 16.11 -8.61
C ALA A 81 -2.32 15.43 -7.46
N GLU A 82 -3.54 15.86 -7.17
CA GLU A 82 -4.38 15.27 -6.14
C GLU A 82 -4.77 13.83 -6.48
N LEU A 83 -5.00 13.53 -7.76
CA LEU A 83 -5.30 12.18 -8.22
C LEU A 83 -4.05 11.28 -8.23
N GLN A 84 -2.87 11.87 -8.47
CA GLN A 84 -1.61 11.15 -8.32
C GLN A 84 -1.41 10.76 -6.85
N ILE A 85 -1.55 11.69 -5.90
CA ILE A 85 -1.42 11.43 -4.45
C ILE A 85 -2.39 10.31 -4.02
N ARG A 86 -3.67 10.39 -4.38
CA ARG A 86 -4.66 9.35 -4.05
C ARG A 86 -4.31 7.97 -4.63
N ALA A 87 -3.67 7.94 -5.81
CA ALA A 87 -3.20 6.70 -6.40
C ALA A 87 -1.97 6.14 -5.64
N LEU A 88 -1.09 7.00 -5.12
CA LEU A 88 0.03 6.59 -4.26
C LEU A 88 -0.46 6.07 -2.90
N ASP A 89 -1.46 6.71 -2.29
CA ASP A 89 -2.13 6.19 -1.08
C ASP A 89 -2.73 4.80 -1.34
N SER A 90 -3.33 4.61 -2.52
CA SER A 90 -3.89 3.31 -2.93
C SER A 90 -2.82 2.25 -3.21
N LEU A 91 -1.63 2.65 -3.68
CA LEU A 91 -0.46 1.79 -3.82
C LEU A 91 0.01 1.29 -2.44
N GLU A 92 0.17 2.20 -1.47
CA GLU A 92 0.55 1.83 -0.11
C GLU A 92 -0.49 0.86 0.47
N GLN A 93 -1.77 1.20 0.36
CA GLN A 93 -2.87 0.33 0.80
C GLN A 93 -2.78 -1.07 0.16
N TYR A 94 -2.54 -1.15 -1.15
CA TYR A 94 -2.40 -2.43 -1.87
C TYR A 94 -1.26 -3.28 -1.31
N VAL A 95 -0.08 -2.68 -1.14
CA VAL A 95 1.13 -3.38 -0.69
C VAL A 95 0.96 -3.83 0.75
N LEU A 96 0.66 -2.90 1.67
CA LEU A 96 0.57 -3.17 3.10
C LEU A 96 -0.52 -4.20 3.43
N THR A 97 -1.66 -4.15 2.74
CA THR A 97 -2.72 -5.16 2.91
C THR A 97 -2.22 -6.57 2.57
N ARG A 98 -1.39 -6.70 1.53
CA ARG A 98 -0.91 -7.99 1.05
C ARG A 98 0.28 -8.55 1.82
N VAL A 99 1.10 -7.68 2.43
CA VAL A 99 2.24 -8.12 3.27
C VAL A 99 1.92 -8.10 4.76
N HIS A 100 0.71 -7.65 5.16
CA HIS A 100 0.29 -7.47 6.56
C HIS A 100 0.64 -8.65 7.46
N LYS A 101 0.37 -9.89 7.01
CA LYS A 101 0.65 -11.12 7.78
C LYS A 101 2.12 -11.30 8.16
N ARG A 102 3.04 -10.70 7.40
CA ARG A 102 4.49 -10.77 7.63
C ARG A 102 5.00 -9.61 8.49
N ILE A 103 4.39 -8.43 8.40
CA ILE A 103 4.91 -7.20 9.03
C ILE A 103 4.18 -6.79 10.31
N PHE A 104 2.94 -7.23 10.52
CA PHE A 104 2.15 -6.86 11.70
C PHE A 104 2.47 -7.77 12.88
N ALA A 105 2.81 -7.16 14.03
CA ALA A 105 3.19 -7.84 15.27
C ALA A 105 4.13 -9.06 15.04
N PRO A 106 5.28 -8.85 14.37
CA PRO A 106 6.11 -9.95 13.86
C PRO A 106 6.79 -10.75 14.98
N ASP A 107 6.95 -10.14 16.16
CA ASP A 107 7.59 -10.73 17.34
C ASP A 107 6.70 -10.66 18.59
N MET A 108 7.04 -11.46 19.61
CA MET A 108 6.33 -11.49 20.90
C MET A 108 6.42 -10.16 21.65
N MET A 109 7.52 -9.41 21.50
CA MET A 109 7.69 -8.14 22.20
C MET A 109 6.73 -7.05 21.70
N ALA A 110 6.40 -7.04 20.41
CA ALA A 110 5.38 -6.16 19.87
C ALA A 110 4.01 -6.42 20.51
N ARG A 111 3.65 -7.69 20.68
CA ARG A 111 2.39 -8.08 21.34
C ARG A 111 2.39 -7.77 22.84
N GLN A 112 3.55 -7.90 23.49
CA GLN A 112 3.72 -7.55 24.90
C GLN A 112 3.49 -6.05 25.12
N ARG A 113 4.11 -5.19 24.29
CA ARG A 113 3.90 -3.73 24.35
C ARG A 113 2.44 -3.36 24.12
N ASP A 114 1.76 -4.03 23.18
CA ASP A 114 0.32 -3.81 22.96
C ASP A 114 -0.53 -4.21 24.19
N ALA A 115 -0.10 -5.22 24.95
CA ALA A 115 -0.78 -5.67 26.17
C ALA A 115 -0.56 -4.70 27.35
N GLU A 116 0.64 -4.13 27.46
CA GLU A 116 1.00 -3.16 28.50
C GLU A 116 0.17 -1.87 28.40
N VAL A 117 -0.16 -1.40 27.20
CA VAL A 117 -0.98 -0.19 26.98
C VAL A 117 -2.47 -0.42 27.30
N ARG A 118 -2.92 -1.68 27.37
CA ARG A 118 -4.32 -2.03 27.68
C ARG A 118 -4.62 -2.14 29.17
N MET A 119 -3.59 -2.14 30.02
CA MET A 119 -3.72 -2.16 31.48
C MET A 119 -3.69 -0.73 32.02
#